data_AF-A0A3B9QC25-F1
#
_entry.id   AF-A0A3B9QC25-F1
#
_cell.length_a   1.000
_cell.length_b   1.000
_cell.length_c   1.000
_cell.angle_alpha   90.00
_cell.angle_beta   90.00
_cell.angle_gamma   90.00
#
_symmetry.space_group_name_H-M   'P 1'
#
loop_
_entity.id
_entity.type
_entity.pdbx_description
1 polymer ?
#
loop_
_entity_poly.entity_id
_entity_poly.type
_entity_poly.pdbx_seq_one_letter_code
_entity_poly.pdbx_strand_id
1 'polypeptide(L)' 'MIGRVLSVHSSECKVAVGEEVVSCSFRGRLRLEDAQIYAGDMVHVFRSADSYLIERVNQRKNLLVRPPVAN' A
#
# COMPACT_ATOMS: atom_id res chain seq x y z
N MET A 1 6.76 9.11 3.32
CA MET A 1 7.80 8.08 3.10
C MET A 1 7.38 7.17 1.95
N ILE A 2 8.32 6.56 1.21
CA ILE A 2 7.98 5.59 0.16
C ILE A 2 8.15 4.19 0.74
N GLY A 3 7.18 3.31 0.48
CA GLY A 3 7.25 1.91 0.88
C GLY A 3 6.70 0.98 -0.19
N ARG A 4 6.93 -0.32 0.01
CA ARG A 4 6.41 -1.38 -0.86
C ARG A 4 5.42 -2.24 -0.09
N VAL A 5 4.25 -2.45 -0.67
CA VAL A 5 3.22 -3.33 -0.11
C VAL A 5 3.71 -4.78 -0.17
N LEU A 6 3.71 -5.46 0.97
CA LEU A 6 4.09 -6.88 1.07
C LEU A 6 2.84 -7.77 1.06
N SER A 7 1.80 -7.36 1.77
CA SER A 7 0.53 -8.07 1.82
C SER A 7 -0.64 -7.11 2.06
N VAL A 8 -1.81 -7.53 1.61
CA VAL A 8 -3.07 -6.79 1.72
C VAL A 8 -4.09 -7.71 2.39
N HIS A 9 -4.68 -7.26 3.49
CA HIS A 9 -5.67 -7.97 4.27
C HIS A 9 -6.85 -7.06 4.56
N SER A 10 -7.90 -7.14 3.73
CA SER A 10 -9.10 -6.30 3.83
C SER A 10 -8.77 -4.80 3.91
N SER A 11 -8.85 -4.18 5.09
CA SER A 11 -8.59 -2.75 5.31
C SER A 11 -7.16 -2.40 5.73
N GLU A 12 -6.29 -3.40 5.91
CA GLU A 12 -4.92 -3.24 6.37
C GLU A 12 -3.90 -3.77 5.36
N CYS A 13 -2.74 -3.13 5.29
CA CYS A 13 -1.61 -3.53 4.47
C CYS A 13 -0.34 -3.59 5.30
N LYS A 14 0.50 -4.60 5.06
CA LYS A 14 1.88 -4.58 5.53
C LYS A 14 2.75 -3.89 4.49
N VAL A 15 3.48 -2.86 4.89
CA VAL A 15 4.32 -2.08 3.99
C VAL A 15 5.75 -2.08 4.52
N ALA A 16 6.70 -2.46 3.66
CA ALA A 16 8.11 -2.30 3.92
C ALA A 16 8.52 -0.85 3.67
N VAL A 17 9.02 -0.16 4.70
CA VAL A 17 9.53 1.21 4.64
C VAL A 17 10.96 1.20 5.17
N GLY A 18 11.95 1.26 4.28
CA GLY A 18 13.34 1.06 4.66
C GLY A 18 13.58 -0.36 5.19
N GLU A 19 14.08 -0.49 6.40
CA GLU A 19 14.34 -1.77 7.08
C GLU A 19 13.17 -2.25 7.95
N GLU A 20 12.11 -1.45 8.08
CA GLU A 20 10.97 -1.76 8.94
C GLU A 20 9.75 -2.24 8.14
N VAL A 21 8.92 -3.06 8.77
CA VAL A 21 7.60 -3.45 8.25
C VAL A 21 6.54 -2.82 9.15
N VAL A 22 5.71 -1.97 8.56
CA VAL A 22 4.64 -1.26 9.27
C VAL A 22 3.27 -1.71 8.79
N SER A 23 2.31 -1.79 9.71
CA SER A 23 0.90 -1.95 9.36
C SER A 23 0.31 -0.59 9.03
N CYS A 24 -0.21 -0.47 7.82
CA CYS A 24 -0.83 0.74 7.29
C CYS A 24 -2.32 0.50 7.03
N SER A 25 -3.13 1.51 7.31
CA SER A 25 -4.52 1.58 6.84
C SER A 25 -4.65 2.57 5.68
N PHE A 26 -5.77 2.50 4.95
CA PHE A 26 -6.02 3.39 3.82
C PHE A 26 -6.64 4.71 4.26
N ARG A 27 -6.16 5.83 3.71
CA ARG A 27 -6.87 7.12 3.85
C ARG A 27 -8.22 7.03 3.12
N GLY A 28 -9.28 7.57 3.71
CA GLY A 28 -10.66 7.39 3.22
C GLY A 28 -10.90 7.71 1.73
N ARG A 29 -10.13 8.65 1.14
CA ARG A 29 -10.23 8.95 -0.31
C ARG A 29 -9.73 7.80 -1.19
N LEU A 30 -8.68 7.08 -0.79
CA LEU A 30 -8.20 5.88 -1.49
C LEU A 30 -9.22 4.74 -1.47
N ARG A 31 -10.10 4.68 -0.47
CA ARG A 31 -11.21 3.71 -0.43
C ARG A 31 -12.31 4.04 -1.44
N LEU A 32 -12.42 5.29 -1.90
CA LEU A 32 -13.48 5.76 -2.79
C LEU A 32 -13.09 5.70 -4.27
N GLU A 33 -11.80 5.61 -4.59
CA GLU A 33 -11.30 5.66 -5.98
C GLU A 33 -11.16 4.27 -6.64
N ASP A 34 -11.79 3.21 -6.10
CA ASP A 34 -11.64 1.82 -6.57
C ASP A 34 -10.18 1.35 -6.74
N ALA A 35 -9.24 2.02 -6.08
CA ALA A 35 -7.82 1.71 -6.18
C ALA A 35 -7.55 0.40 -5.45
N GLN A 36 -7.71 -0.73 -6.16
CA GLN A 36 -7.28 -2.04 -5.68
C GLN A 36 -5.77 -1.97 -5.46
N ILE A 37 -5.34 -2.19 -4.22
CA ILE A 37 -3.94 -2.27 -3.84
C ILE A 37 -3.52 -3.73 -3.90
N TYR A 38 -2.36 -3.98 -4.51
CA TYR A 38 -1.80 -5.31 -4.65
C TYR A 38 -0.47 -5.40 -3.93
N ALA A 39 -0.08 -6.64 -3.59
CA ALA A 39 1.30 -6.89 -3.19
C ALA A 39 2.25 -6.41 -4.29
N GLY A 40 3.36 -5.77 -3.89
CA GLY A 40 4.36 -5.17 -4.77
C GLY A 40 4.06 -3.73 -5.21
N ASP A 41 2.88 -3.17 -4.88
CA ASP A 41 2.62 -1.75 -5.09
C ASP A 41 3.61 -0.87 -4.33
N MET A 42 4.09 0.18 -5.01
CA MET A 42 4.86 1.24 -4.38
C MET A 42 3.91 2.33 -3.89
N VAL A 43 3.99 2.68 -2.61
CA VAL A 43 3.03 3.58 -1.95
C VAL A 43 3.72 4.69 -1.20
N HIS A 44 3.05 5.84 -1.10
CA HIS A 44 3.43 6.88 -0.16
C HIS A 44 2.71 6.65 1.16
N VAL A 45 3.50 6.45 2.21
CA VAL A 45 3.05 6.28 3.58
C VAL A 45 3.25 7.58 4.35
N PHE A 46 2.20 7.99 5.05
CA PHE A 46 2.19 9.06 6.02
C PHE A 46 2.10 8.48 7.43
N ARG A 47 2.96 8.94 8.34
CA ARG A 47 2.90 8.57 9.76
C ARG A 47 2.10 9.63 10.50
N SER A 48 0.93 9.25 10.99
CA SER A 48 0.17 9.99 11.99
C SER A 48 0.55 9.50 13.39
N ALA A 49 0.30 10.30 14.44
CA ALA A 49 0.76 10.10 15.82
C ALA A 49 0.95 8.62 16.24
N ASP A 50 -0.10 7.80 16.05
CA ASP A 50 -0.11 6.37 16.43
C ASP A 50 -0.36 5.40 15.27
N SER A 51 -0.37 5.87 14.01
CA SER A 51 -0.75 5.01 12.87
C SER A 51 -0.06 5.38 11.56
N TYR A 52 0.09 4.39 10.69
CA TYR A 52 0.55 4.60 9.32
C TYR A 52 -0.63 4.58 8.35
N LEU A 53 -0.62 5.54 7.43
CA LEU A 53 -1.67 5.73 6.43
C LEU A 53 -1.07 5.70 5.04
N ILE A 54 -1.65 4.92 4.13
CA ILE A 54 -1.35 5.02 2.70
C ILE A 54 -2.07 6.25 2.17
N GLU A 55 -1.31 7.19 1.62
CA GLU A 55 -1.81 8.44 1.03
C GLU A 55 -2.05 8.32 -0.47
N ARG A 56 -1.16 7.64 -1.18
CA ARG A 56 -1.29 7.37 -2.62
C ARG A 56 -0.51 6.12 -3.03
N VAL A 57 -0.97 5.49 -4.11
CA VAL A 57 -0.28 4.41 -4.82
C VAL A 57 0.41 5.01 -6.03
N ASN A 58 1.68 4.66 -6.26
CA ASN A 58 2.42 5.11 -7.42
C ASN A 58 1.99 4.34 -8.67
N GLN A 59 2.22 4.93 -9.85
CA GLN A 59 1.93 4.27 -11.11
C GLN A 59 2.68 2.94 -11.22
N ARG A 60 1.93 1.88 -11.50
CA ARG A 60 2.44 0.51 -11.65
C ARG A 60 3.17 0.36 -12.98
N LYS A 61 4.22 -0.45 -12.99
CA LYS A 61 4.89 -0.86 -14.24
C LYS A 61 4.20 -2.05 -14.92
N ASN A 62 3.64 -2.96 -14.13
CA ASN A 62 2.92 -4.13 -14.58
C ASN A 62 1.90 -4.57 -13.51
N LEU A 63 1.06 -5.53 -13.85
CA LEU A 63 0.19 -6.26 -12.92
C LEU A 63 0.02 -7.69 -13.43
N LEU A 64 0.46 -8.67 -12.64
CA LEU A 64 0.21 -10.07 -12.94
C LEU A 64 -1.27 -10.40 -12.72
N VAL A 65 -1.83 -11.29 -13.55
CA VAL A 65 -3.25 -11.66 -13.46
C VAL A 65 -3.48 -12.75 -12.39
N ARG A 66 -2.54 -13.69 -12.23
CA ARG A 66 -2.65 -14.78 -11.25
C ARG A 66 -1.26 -15.27 -10.81
N PRO A 67 -0.86 -15.10 -9.54
CA PRO A 67 -1.54 -14.29 -8.51
C PRO A 67 -1.49 -12.79 -8.86
N PRO A 68 -2.43 -11.98 -8.35
CA PRO A 68 -2.45 -10.53 -8.59
C PRO A 68 -1.35 -9.82 -7.78
N VAL A 69 -0.23 -9.54 -8.45
CA VAL A 69 0.96 -8.89 -7.89
C VAL A 69 1.41 -7.78 -8.83
N ALA A 70 1.70 -6.61 -8.30
CA ALA A 70 2.13 -5.44 -9.05
C ALA A 70 3.65 -5.22 -8.94
N ASN A 71 4.23 -4.64 -9.99
CA ASN A 71 5.68 -4.37 -10.13
C ASN A 71 6.58 -5.62 -10.02
#